data_AF-A0A9R0Q241-F1
#
_entry.id   AF-A0A9R0Q241-F1
#
_cell.length_a   1.000
_cell.length_b   1.000
_cell.length_c   1.000
_cell.angle_alpha   90.00
_cell.angle_beta   90.00
_cell.angle_gamma   90.00
#
_symmetry.space_group_name_H-M   'P 1'
#
loop_
_entity.id
_entity.type
_entity.pdbx_description
1 polymer ?
#
loop_
_entity_poly.entity_id
_entity_poly.type
_entity_poly.pdbx_seq_one_letter_code
_entity_poly.pdbx_strand_id
1 'polypeptide(L)'
;MKIPFVTKWSHRSSEPAGPSNSAAAQQQQQQQAPSPPPPVASTEAAGDEFILQEEEYQMQLALALSASASGAEGAGDPDGEQIRKAKLMSLGKGHPVTNSDRGGGDTPESLSRRYRDYNFLDYNEKVIDGFYDVFGLSAGSSGQGKIPSLAELQMSIGDLGYEVIVVDYKFDNALQEMKEVAECCLLGCPDITVLVRRIAEVVADHMGGPVIDANEMITRWLSKSIEQRTSHQTSLLHIGSIEIGLSRHRALLFKILADIVGIPCKLVKGSHYTGVEDDAINIIKMDDKRK
;
A
#
# COMPACT_ATOMS: atom_id res chain seq x y z
N MET A 1 -17.40 15.29 44.12
CA MET A 1 -17.51 13.85 44.43
C MET A 1 -16.54 13.14 43.50
N LYS A 2 -15.30 12.77 43.84
CA LYS A 2 -14.72 11.99 44.95
C LYS A 2 -15.22 10.53 45.06
N ILE A 3 -14.41 9.66 44.41
CA ILE A 3 -13.87 8.32 44.79
C ILE A 3 -14.82 7.08 44.85
N PRO A 4 -14.30 5.83 44.80
CA PRO A 4 -13.56 5.10 43.73
C PRO A 4 -14.09 3.64 43.57
N PHE A 5 -13.45 2.75 42.80
CA PHE A 5 -13.11 1.39 43.27
C PHE A 5 -12.10 0.69 42.35
N VAL A 6 -11.07 0.14 42.98
CA VAL A 6 -10.01 -0.73 42.44
C VAL A 6 -10.40 -2.18 42.71
N THR A 7 -10.15 -3.10 41.78
CA THR A 7 -9.71 -4.47 42.12
C THR A 7 -8.96 -5.15 40.97
N LYS A 8 -7.74 -5.59 41.29
CA LYS A 8 -6.87 -6.52 40.54
C LYS A 8 -7.38 -7.96 40.64
N TRP A 9 -7.15 -8.78 39.60
CA TRP A 9 -6.69 -10.19 39.70
C TRP A 9 -6.21 -10.68 38.32
N SER A 10 -4.90 -10.71 38.06
CA SER A 10 -3.98 -11.88 38.04
C SER A 10 -4.08 -12.79 36.82
N HIS A 11 -3.02 -12.75 36.00
CA HIS A 11 -2.68 -13.73 34.98
C HIS A 11 -2.18 -15.03 35.62
N ARG A 12 -2.69 -16.17 35.15
CA ARG A 12 -2.14 -17.51 35.38
C ARG A 12 -1.61 -18.01 34.04
N SER A 13 -0.30 -18.05 33.90
CA SER A 13 0.38 -18.73 32.79
C SER A 13 0.75 -20.15 33.22
N SER A 14 0.41 -21.12 32.38
CA SER A 14 0.75 -22.53 32.52
C SER A 14 2.00 -22.87 31.71
N GLU A 15 3.00 -23.46 32.37
CA GLU A 15 4.16 -24.14 31.76
C GLU A 15 3.76 -25.38 30.95
N PRO A 16 4.68 -25.85 30.08
CA PRO A 16 5.02 -27.26 30.14
C PRO A 16 6.52 -27.55 30.28
N ALA A 17 6.74 -28.58 31.11
CA ALA A 17 7.90 -29.40 31.41
C ALA A 17 9.04 -29.53 30.37
N GLY A 18 10.28 -29.39 30.87
CA GLY A 18 11.47 -30.03 30.31
C GLY A 18 11.89 -31.24 31.17
N PRO A 19 12.49 -32.31 30.61
CA PRO A 19 12.96 -33.44 31.39
C PRO A 19 14.38 -33.23 31.92
N SER A 20 14.53 -33.69 33.15
CA SER A 20 15.73 -33.83 33.97
C SER A 20 16.82 -34.67 33.33
N ASN A 21 18.09 -34.37 33.64
CA ASN A 21 19.10 -35.41 33.80
C ASN A 21 20.07 -35.07 34.93
N SER A 22 20.24 -36.06 35.80
CA SER A 22 21.04 -36.08 37.02
C SER A 22 22.48 -36.46 36.71
N ALA A 23 23.45 -35.83 37.37
CA ALA A 23 24.69 -36.50 37.81
C ALA A 23 25.40 -35.63 38.86
N ALA A 24 25.36 -36.09 40.11
CA ALA A 24 26.21 -35.61 41.18
C ALA A 24 27.49 -36.46 41.22
N ALA A 25 28.65 -35.82 41.27
CA ALA A 25 29.84 -36.40 41.88
C ALA A 25 30.76 -35.29 42.41
N GLN A 26 31.13 -35.45 43.67
CA GLN A 26 31.89 -34.56 44.53
C GLN A 26 33.32 -34.34 44.02
N GLN A 27 33.87 -33.13 44.22
CA GLN A 27 35.31 -32.94 44.35
C GLN A 27 35.64 -32.09 45.57
N GLN A 28 36.54 -32.66 46.38
CA GLN A 28 37.06 -32.16 47.64
C GLN A 28 37.94 -30.92 47.45
N GLN A 29 37.83 -30.00 48.41
CA GLN A 29 38.76 -28.90 48.64
C GLN A 29 40.14 -29.44 49.07
N GLN A 30 41.18 -28.98 48.39
CA GLN A 30 42.54 -28.96 48.93
C GLN A 30 43.17 -27.58 48.66
N GLN A 31 43.52 -26.90 49.75
CA GLN A 31 44.24 -25.63 49.77
C GLN A 31 45.73 -25.86 49.54
N GLN A 32 46.34 -25.13 48.59
CA GLN A 32 47.78 -24.86 48.54
C GLN A 32 48.04 -23.39 48.12
N ALA A 33 49.12 -22.83 48.68
CA ALA A 33 49.48 -21.41 48.81
C ALA A 33 49.93 -20.73 47.49
N PRO A 34 50.11 -19.38 47.45
CA PRO A 34 50.26 -18.64 46.21
C PRO A 34 51.71 -18.64 45.68
N SER A 35 51.85 -18.75 44.36
CA SER A 35 53.11 -18.58 43.61
C SER A 35 53.20 -17.15 43.03
N PRO A 36 54.40 -16.55 42.88
CA PRO A 36 54.59 -15.19 42.37
C PRO A 36 54.42 -15.10 40.84
N PRO A 37 54.19 -13.90 40.26
CA PRO A 37 53.98 -13.75 38.83
C PRO A 37 55.32 -13.76 38.04
N PRO A 38 55.36 -14.30 36.81
CA PRO A 38 56.48 -14.09 35.90
C PRO A 38 56.27 -12.82 35.06
N PRO A 39 57.32 -12.35 34.34
CA PRO A 39 57.49 -10.94 34.02
C PRO A 39 56.72 -10.50 32.78
N VAL A 40 56.38 -9.21 32.76
CA VAL A 40 55.97 -8.44 31.58
C VAL A 40 57.02 -8.56 30.48
N ALA A 41 56.64 -9.17 29.36
CA ALA A 41 57.41 -9.16 28.12
C ALA A 41 56.54 -8.56 27.00
N SER A 42 56.88 -7.33 26.62
CA SER A 42 56.71 -6.70 25.31
C SER A 42 55.34 -6.82 24.61
N THR A 43 54.42 -5.94 24.98
CA THR A 43 53.09 -5.78 24.36
C THR A 43 53.12 -4.94 23.08
N GLU A 44 53.89 -5.34 22.07
CA GLU A 44 53.83 -4.68 20.75
C GLU A 44 53.51 -5.65 19.60
N ALA A 45 53.82 -6.95 19.71
CA ALA A 45 53.51 -7.93 18.66
C ALA A 45 52.07 -8.47 18.71
N ALA A 46 51.46 -8.56 19.90
CA ALA A 46 50.11 -9.11 20.07
C ALA A 46 48.99 -8.13 19.68
N GLY A 47 49.29 -6.82 19.63
CA GLY A 47 48.35 -5.79 19.19
C GLY A 47 48.17 -5.80 17.68
N ASP A 48 49.26 -5.95 16.92
CA ASP A 48 49.21 -6.02 15.46
C ASP A 48 48.50 -7.30 14.96
N GLU A 49 48.72 -8.44 15.62
CA GLU A 49 48.03 -9.69 15.27
C GLU A 49 46.51 -9.61 15.55
N PHE A 50 46.12 -8.94 16.64
CA PHE A 50 44.73 -8.67 16.96
C PHE A 50 44.08 -7.69 15.97
N ILE A 51 44.80 -6.65 15.55
CA ILE A 51 44.32 -5.67 14.55
C ILE A 51 44.14 -6.34 13.18
N LEU A 52 45.08 -7.20 12.77
CA LEU A 52 44.97 -7.96 11.52
C LEU A 52 43.81 -8.95 11.56
N GLN A 53 43.59 -9.60 12.71
CA GLN A 53 42.47 -10.53 12.89
C GLN A 53 41.11 -9.82 12.92
N GLU A 54 41.04 -8.61 13.47
CA GLU A 54 39.84 -7.77 13.41
C GLU A 54 39.60 -7.24 11.99
N GLU A 55 40.64 -6.84 11.26
CA GLU A 55 40.52 -6.39 9.87
C GLU A 55 40.06 -7.54 8.94
N GLU A 56 40.59 -8.75 9.11
CA GLU A 56 40.14 -9.93 8.36
C GLU A 56 38.69 -10.29 8.70
N TYR A 57 38.31 -10.20 9.98
CA TYR A 57 36.93 -10.42 10.40
C TYR A 57 35.96 -9.40 9.79
N GLN A 58 36.32 -8.11 9.81
CA GLN A 58 35.52 -7.05 9.20
C GLN A 58 35.44 -7.20 7.67
N MET A 59 36.52 -7.62 7.02
CA MET A 59 36.55 -7.91 5.59
C MET A 59 35.64 -9.09 5.23
N GLN A 60 35.71 -10.19 5.99
CA GLN A 60 34.83 -11.35 5.78
C GLN A 60 33.36 -11.01 6.04
N LEU A 61 33.08 -10.20 7.07
CA LEU A 61 31.73 -9.70 7.36
C LEU A 61 31.19 -8.83 6.22
N ALA A 62 32.00 -7.89 5.71
CA ALA A 62 31.62 -7.04 4.58
C ALA A 62 31.37 -7.86 3.30
N LEU A 63 32.17 -8.91 3.06
CA LEU A 63 31.99 -9.80 1.93
C LEU A 63 30.71 -10.64 2.05
N ALA A 64 30.42 -11.15 3.26
CA ALA A 64 29.18 -11.88 3.54
C ALA A 64 27.94 -10.99 3.40
N LEU A 65 28.01 -9.72 3.85
CA LEU A 65 26.97 -8.71 3.67
C LEU A 65 26.77 -8.35 2.18
N SER A 66 27.87 -8.24 1.42
CA SER A 66 27.81 -7.99 -0.02
C SER A 66 27.24 -9.19 -0.79
N ALA A 67 27.61 -10.42 -0.42
CA ALA A 67 27.09 -11.65 -1.02
C ALA A 67 25.60 -11.85 -0.69
N SER A 68 25.18 -11.53 0.53
CA SER A 68 23.76 -11.56 0.93
C SER A 68 22.95 -10.43 0.28
N ALA A 69 23.56 -9.28 -0.02
CA ALA A 69 22.94 -8.23 -0.83
C ALA A 69 22.81 -8.63 -2.30
N SER A 70 23.79 -9.36 -2.87
CA SER A 70 23.71 -9.87 -4.26
C SER A 70 22.71 -11.00 -4.46
N GLY A 71 22.26 -11.66 -3.38
CA GLY A 71 21.09 -12.56 -3.40
C GLY A 71 19.75 -11.84 -3.44
N ALA A 72 19.75 -10.51 -3.31
CA ALA A 72 18.58 -9.64 -3.35
C ALA A 72 18.45 -8.87 -4.68
N GLU A 73 19.07 -9.34 -5.77
CA GLU A 73 18.86 -8.83 -7.15
C GLU A 73 17.48 -9.21 -7.73
N GLY A 74 16.45 -9.13 -6.91
CA GLY A 74 15.04 -9.22 -7.28
C GLY A 74 14.15 -8.21 -6.54
N ALA A 75 14.68 -7.53 -5.53
CA ALA A 75 14.02 -6.38 -4.93
C ALA A 75 14.54 -5.13 -5.64
N GLY A 76 13.80 -4.66 -6.64
CA GLY A 76 14.12 -3.40 -7.31
C GLY A 76 14.39 -2.32 -6.27
N ASP A 77 15.50 -1.60 -6.44
CA ASP A 77 15.93 -0.52 -5.55
C ASP A 77 14.72 0.38 -5.23
N PRO A 78 14.15 0.29 -4.02
CA PRO A 78 12.92 1.01 -3.70
C PRO A 78 13.17 2.52 -3.74
N ASP A 79 14.40 2.97 -3.45
CA ASP A 79 14.78 4.37 -3.50
C ASP A 79 14.94 4.85 -4.95
N GLY A 80 15.49 4.01 -5.83
CA GLY A 80 15.56 4.26 -7.27
C GLY A 80 14.17 4.35 -7.93
N GLU A 81 13.24 3.47 -7.55
CA GLU A 81 11.86 3.54 -8.04
C GLU A 81 11.11 4.78 -7.49
N GLN A 82 11.36 5.13 -6.23
CA GLN A 82 10.87 6.37 -5.62
C GLN A 82 11.39 7.61 -6.35
N ILE A 83 12.69 7.69 -6.63
CA ILE A 83 13.28 8.79 -7.38
C ILE A 83 12.68 8.86 -8.79
N ARG A 84 12.47 7.72 -9.45
CA ARG A 84 11.82 7.66 -10.77
C ARG A 84 10.37 8.18 -10.71
N LYS A 85 9.59 7.77 -9.71
CA LYS A 85 8.21 8.25 -9.48
C LYS A 85 8.20 9.75 -9.18
N ALA A 86 9.04 10.22 -8.27
CA ALA A 86 9.22 11.62 -7.90
C ALA A 86 9.63 12.50 -9.08
N LYS A 87 10.53 12.00 -9.94
CA LYS A 87 10.98 12.69 -11.14
C LYS A 87 9.85 12.86 -12.16
N LEU A 88 8.99 11.85 -12.34
CA LEU A 88 7.87 11.92 -13.26
C LEU A 88 6.75 12.86 -12.79
N MET A 89 6.45 12.86 -11.49
CA MET A 89 5.48 13.81 -10.92
C MET A 89 5.98 15.26 -10.97
N SER A 90 7.30 15.49 -10.86
CA SER A 90 7.88 16.84 -10.93
C SER A 90 8.06 17.34 -12.35
N LEU A 91 8.33 16.45 -13.31
CA LEU A 91 8.66 16.83 -14.69
C LEU A 91 7.47 17.01 -15.63
N GLY A 92 6.24 16.69 -15.23
CA GLY A 92 5.04 16.95 -16.03
C GLY A 92 5.21 16.61 -17.52
N LYS A 93 5.01 15.33 -17.90
CA LYS A 93 5.09 14.84 -19.28
C LYS A 93 6.50 14.94 -19.92
N GLY A 94 7.46 14.25 -19.32
CA GLY A 94 8.75 13.91 -19.95
C GLY A 94 8.85 12.41 -20.23
N HIS A 95 8.32 11.96 -21.36
CA HIS A 95 8.49 10.58 -21.87
C HIS A 95 9.98 10.27 -22.12
N PRO A 96 10.43 9.06 -21.75
CA PRO A 96 11.25 8.26 -22.64
C PRO A 96 10.44 7.01 -23.00
N VAL A 97 9.38 7.19 -23.79
CA VAL A 97 8.75 6.10 -24.51
C VAL A 97 8.75 6.51 -25.96
N THR A 98 9.37 5.64 -26.74
CA THR A 98 9.51 5.62 -28.20
C THR A 98 8.39 6.35 -28.92
N ASN A 99 8.79 7.21 -29.86
CA ASN A 99 7.97 7.82 -30.90
C ASN A 99 6.84 6.88 -31.36
N SER A 100 5.63 7.11 -30.88
CA SER A 100 4.39 6.64 -31.48
C SER A 100 3.36 7.73 -31.24
N ASP A 101 3.38 8.64 -32.20
CA ASP A 101 2.24 9.38 -32.71
C ASP A 101 1.53 10.44 -31.84
N ARG A 102 1.55 11.64 -32.41
CA ARG A 102 0.86 12.83 -31.91
C ARG A 102 -0.61 12.72 -32.33
N GLY A 103 -1.52 12.49 -31.39
CA GLY A 103 -2.96 12.76 -31.61
C GLY A 103 -3.96 11.68 -31.22
N GLY A 104 -3.56 10.60 -30.55
CA GLY A 104 -4.50 9.64 -29.96
C GLY A 104 -4.93 10.10 -28.56
N GLY A 105 -6.23 10.24 -28.31
CA GLY A 105 -6.74 10.43 -26.94
C GLY A 105 -6.27 9.30 -26.02
N ASP A 106 -6.11 9.59 -24.73
CA ASP A 106 -5.76 8.56 -23.74
C ASP A 106 -6.86 7.46 -23.78
N THR A 107 -6.50 6.23 -24.16
CA THR A 107 -7.44 5.09 -24.10
C THR A 107 -7.62 4.66 -22.64
N PRO A 108 -8.77 4.09 -22.26
CA PRO A 108 -9.00 3.66 -20.87
C PRO A 108 -7.94 2.67 -20.37
N GLU A 109 -7.44 1.78 -21.22
CA GLU A 109 -6.39 0.82 -20.88
C GLU A 109 -5.04 1.51 -20.67
N SER A 110 -4.73 2.53 -21.46
CA SER A 110 -3.49 3.30 -21.30
C SER A 110 -3.49 4.10 -19.99
N LEU A 111 -4.66 4.64 -19.61
CA LEU A 111 -4.86 5.36 -18.36
C LEU A 111 -4.79 4.41 -17.15
N SER A 112 -5.43 3.24 -17.24
CA SER A 112 -5.41 2.18 -16.22
C SER A 112 -3.98 1.69 -15.95
N ARG A 113 -3.22 1.43 -17.02
CA ARG A 113 -1.79 1.08 -16.93
C ARG A 113 -0.97 2.18 -16.27
N ARG A 114 -1.16 3.43 -16.69
CA ARG A 114 -0.47 4.60 -16.13
C ARG A 114 -0.74 4.73 -14.63
N TYR A 115 -1.99 4.60 -14.21
CA TYR A 115 -2.35 4.68 -12.80
C TYR A 115 -1.72 3.55 -11.97
N ARG A 116 -1.66 2.33 -12.52
CA ARG A 116 -0.96 1.21 -11.88
C ARG A 116 0.55 1.44 -11.76
N ASP A 117 1.19 1.98 -12.79
CA ASP A 117 2.66 2.12 -12.83
C ASP A 117 3.16 3.32 -12.01
N TYR A 118 2.38 4.40 -11.94
CA TYR A 118 2.78 5.65 -11.29
C TYR A 118 2.06 5.93 -9.98
N ASN A 119 1.02 5.19 -9.65
CA ASN A 119 0.22 5.36 -8.43
C ASN A 119 -0.45 6.74 -8.30
N PHE A 120 -0.65 7.47 -9.41
CA PHE A 120 -1.43 8.71 -9.38
C PHE A 120 -2.14 9.00 -10.70
N LEU A 121 -3.21 9.79 -10.63
CA LEU A 121 -3.84 10.51 -11.74
C LEU A 121 -3.80 12.00 -11.41
N ASP A 122 -3.16 12.80 -12.26
CA ASP A 122 -2.96 14.21 -12.00
C ASP A 122 -4.23 15.06 -12.16
N TYR A 123 -4.17 16.34 -11.81
CA TYR A 123 -5.32 17.27 -11.90
C TYR A 123 -5.94 17.37 -13.29
N ASN A 124 -5.15 17.15 -14.34
CA ASN A 124 -5.56 17.28 -15.73
C ASN A 124 -6.00 15.96 -16.35
N GLU A 125 -5.81 14.84 -15.64
CA GLU A 125 -6.17 13.51 -16.09
C GLU A 125 -7.53 13.15 -15.51
N LYS A 126 -8.51 12.91 -16.40
CA LYS A 126 -9.86 12.52 -16.01
C LYS A 126 -10.04 11.02 -16.10
N VAL A 127 -10.79 10.43 -15.18
CA VAL A 127 -11.21 9.03 -15.28
C VAL A 127 -12.26 8.89 -16.39
N ILE A 128 -11.98 8.04 -17.37
CA ILE A 128 -12.82 7.82 -18.56
C ILE A 128 -13.54 6.48 -18.50
N ASP A 129 -14.63 6.35 -19.27
CA ASP A 129 -15.38 5.11 -19.45
C ASP A 129 -14.48 3.96 -19.91
N GLY A 130 -14.60 2.80 -19.27
CA GLY A 130 -13.74 1.64 -19.48
C GLY A 130 -12.44 1.64 -18.66
N PHE A 131 -12.14 2.68 -17.88
CA PHE A 131 -11.02 2.66 -16.94
C PHE A 131 -11.21 1.54 -15.91
N TYR A 132 -10.13 0.88 -15.53
CA TYR A 132 -10.15 -0.14 -14.49
C TYR A 132 -8.89 -0.08 -13.63
N ASP A 133 -9.03 -0.43 -12.35
CA ASP A 133 -7.90 -0.61 -11.44
C ASP A 133 -7.86 -2.04 -10.92
N VAL A 134 -6.66 -2.60 -10.82
CA VAL A 134 -6.47 -3.99 -10.41
C VAL A 134 -5.68 -4.04 -9.11
N PHE A 135 -6.25 -4.71 -8.11
CA PHE A 135 -5.70 -4.84 -6.76
C PHE A 135 -5.47 -6.29 -6.38
N GLY A 136 -4.38 -6.56 -5.66
CA GLY A 136 -4.01 -7.91 -5.24
C GLY A 136 -3.24 -8.73 -6.29
N LEU A 137 -2.92 -8.15 -7.45
CA LEU A 137 -1.94 -8.74 -8.36
C LEU A 137 -0.54 -8.61 -7.75
N SER A 138 -0.15 -9.61 -6.96
CA SER A 138 1.24 -9.75 -6.50
C SER A 138 2.18 -9.75 -7.70
N ALA A 139 3.19 -8.88 -7.67
CA ALA A 139 4.22 -8.76 -8.72
C ALA A 139 5.12 -10.02 -8.87
N GLY A 140 4.84 -11.09 -8.12
CA GLY A 140 5.65 -12.31 -8.05
C GLY A 140 5.33 -13.41 -9.08
N SER A 141 4.31 -13.29 -9.94
CA SER A 141 4.11 -14.25 -11.03
C SER A 141 4.99 -13.90 -12.23
N SER A 142 6.20 -14.47 -12.21
CA SER A 142 7.15 -14.63 -13.32
C SER A 142 6.68 -14.15 -14.70
N GLY A 143 7.19 -12.99 -15.12
CA GLY A 143 7.48 -12.73 -16.54
C GLY A 143 6.48 -11.91 -17.37
N GLN A 144 5.35 -11.44 -16.83
CA GLN A 144 4.54 -10.43 -17.51
C GLN A 144 4.00 -9.39 -16.51
N GLY A 145 4.79 -8.35 -16.24
CA GLY A 145 4.34 -7.11 -15.60
C GLY A 145 3.32 -6.31 -16.43
N LYS A 146 2.58 -6.97 -17.32
CA LYS A 146 1.61 -6.35 -18.22
C LYS A 146 0.23 -6.54 -17.61
N ILE A 147 -0.43 -5.43 -17.26
CA ILE A 147 -1.84 -5.46 -16.84
C ILE A 147 -2.69 -6.20 -17.92
N PRO A 148 -3.51 -7.21 -17.53
CA PRO A 148 -4.44 -7.85 -18.45
C PRO A 148 -5.38 -6.81 -19.04
N SER A 149 -5.72 -6.95 -20.32
CA SER A 149 -6.69 -6.06 -20.96
C SER A 149 -8.09 -6.25 -20.36
N LEU A 150 -8.93 -5.22 -20.44
CA LEU A 150 -10.30 -5.30 -19.94
C LEU A 150 -11.09 -6.44 -20.64
N ALA A 151 -10.88 -6.64 -21.94
CA ALA A 151 -11.50 -7.73 -22.68
C ALA A 151 -11.08 -9.12 -22.17
N GLU A 152 -9.80 -9.31 -21.84
CA GLU A 152 -9.31 -10.56 -21.24
C GLU A 152 -9.93 -10.80 -19.86
N LEU A 153 -10.06 -9.74 -19.05
CA LEU A 153 -10.71 -9.80 -17.73
C LEU A 153 -12.21 -10.10 -17.86
N GLN A 154 -12.90 -9.54 -18.85
CA GLN A 154 -14.31 -9.80 -19.12
C GLN A 154 -14.57 -11.21 -19.66
N MET A 155 -13.62 -11.78 -20.41
CA MET A 155 -13.68 -13.16 -20.89
C MET A 155 -13.24 -14.19 -19.84
N SER A 156 -12.58 -13.74 -18.77
CA SER A 156 -12.17 -14.61 -17.67
C SER A 156 -13.39 -15.08 -16.88
N ILE A 157 -13.43 -16.37 -16.56
CA ILE A 157 -14.52 -16.99 -15.81
C ILE A 157 -14.00 -17.36 -14.43
N GLY A 158 -14.71 -16.97 -13.39
CA GLY A 158 -14.40 -17.29 -12.00
C GLY A 158 -13.67 -16.17 -11.25
N ASP A 159 -13.49 -16.39 -9.94
CA ASP A 159 -12.68 -15.53 -9.09
C ASP A 159 -11.19 -15.87 -9.27
N LEU A 160 -10.45 -14.94 -9.87
CA LEU A 160 -9.01 -15.02 -10.12
C LEU A 160 -8.15 -14.76 -8.87
N GLY A 161 -8.77 -14.53 -7.71
CA GLY A 161 -8.07 -14.27 -6.44
C GLY A 161 -7.55 -12.84 -6.30
N TYR A 162 -7.87 -11.98 -7.27
CA TYR A 162 -7.61 -10.55 -7.22
C TYR A 162 -8.88 -9.77 -7.56
N GLU A 163 -8.84 -8.47 -7.33
CA GLU A 163 -9.99 -7.59 -7.49
C GLU A 163 -9.74 -6.63 -8.66
N VAL A 164 -10.74 -6.47 -9.52
CA VAL A 164 -10.73 -5.52 -10.63
C VAL A 164 -11.91 -4.59 -10.45
N ILE A 165 -11.65 -3.30 -10.28
CA ILE A 165 -12.69 -2.27 -10.21
C ILE A 165 -12.80 -1.60 -11.58
N VAL A 166 -13.96 -1.67 -12.22
CA VAL A 166 -14.23 -1.05 -13.53
C VAL A 166 -15.11 0.19 -13.38
N VAL A 167 -14.90 1.14 -14.28
CA VAL A 167 -15.76 2.29 -14.51
C VAL A 167 -16.48 2.07 -15.84
N ASP A 168 -17.78 1.83 -15.78
CA ASP A 168 -18.61 1.60 -16.98
C ASP A 168 -19.95 2.34 -16.85
N TYR A 169 -20.09 3.47 -17.52
CA TYR A 169 -21.31 4.29 -17.45
C TYR A 169 -22.51 3.67 -18.17
N LYS A 170 -22.31 2.63 -18.98
CA LYS A 170 -23.39 2.02 -19.78
C LYS A 170 -24.10 0.93 -18.99
N PHE A 171 -23.35 0.17 -18.19
CA PHE A 171 -23.89 -0.97 -17.45
C PHE A 171 -23.98 -0.73 -15.94
N ASP A 172 -23.27 0.26 -15.40
CA ASP A 172 -23.33 0.63 -13.98
C ASP A 172 -24.40 1.70 -13.72
N ASN A 173 -25.65 1.26 -13.50
CA ASN A 173 -26.76 2.16 -13.20
C ASN A 173 -26.54 2.98 -11.92
N ALA A 174 -25.90 2.39 -10.89
CA ALA A 174 -25.63 3.10 -9.64
C ALA A 174 -24.62 4.25 -9.85
N LEU A 175 -23.60 4.03 -10.69
CA LEU A 175 -22.69 5.11 -11.09
C LEU A 175 -23.42 6.23 -11.86
N GLN A 176 -24.36 5.87 -12.74
CA GLN A 176 -25.15 6.84 -13.49
C GLN A 176 -26.05 7.68 -12.57
N GLU A 177 -26.69 7.07 -11.57
CA GLU A 177 -27.47 7.79 -10.55
C GLU A 177 -26.59 8.75 -9.74
N MET A 178 -25.43 8.30 -9.26
CA MET A 178 -24.50 9.16 -8.52
C MET A 178 -23.98 10.33 -9.36
N LYS A 179 -23.77 10.12 -10.66
CA LYS A 179 -23.43 11.18 -11.60
C LYS A 179 -24.54 12.24 -11.64
N GLU A 180 -25.80 11.85 -11.77
CA GLU A 180 -26.94 12.79 -11.79
C GLU A 180 -27.05 13.57 -10.48
N VAL A 181 -26.85 12.90 -9.33
CA VAL A 181 -26.80 13.55 -8.02
C VAL A 181 -25.64 14.55 -7.93
N ALA A 182 -24.47 14.20 -8.45
CA ALA A 182 -23.31 15.10 -8.47
C ALA A 182 -23.55 16.35 -9.34
N GLU A 183 -24.15 16.19 -10.52
CA GLU A 183 -24.56 17.31 -11.38
C GLU A 183 -25.59 18.21 -10.70
N CYS A 184 -26.55 17.64 -9.95
CA CYS A 184 -27.49 18.41 -9.14
C CYS A 184 -26.77 19.19 -8.02
N CYS A 185 -25.76 18.61 -7.38
CA CYS A 185 -24.96 19.29 -6.37
C CYS A 185 -24.24 20.52 -6.96
N LEU A 186 -23.70 20.40 -8.18
CA LEU A 186 -23.03 21.50 -8.87
C LEU A 186 -23.98 22.70 -9.10
N LEU A 187 -25.23 22.44 -9.48
CA LEU A 187 -26.22 23.51 -9.70
C LEU A 187 -26.65 24.19 -8.39
N GLY A 188 -26.64 23.46 -7.28
CA GLY A 188 -27.07 23.95 -5.96
C GLY A 188 -25.96 24.59 -5.11
N CYS A 189 -24.69 24.47 -5.50
CA CYS A 189 -23.55 24.90 -4.68
C CYS A 189 -22.83 26.11 -5.30
N PRO A 190 -22.84 27.28 -4.64
CA PRO A 190 -22.14 28.47 -5.13
C PRO A 190 -20.62 28.44 -4.86
N ASP A 191 -20.16 27.59 -3.93
CA ASP A 191 -18.76 27.49 -3.51
C ASP A 191 -18.23 26.06 -3.73
N ILE A 192 -17.00 25.97 -4.25
CA ILE A 192 -16.28 24.72 -4.47
C ILE A 192 -16.07 23.95 -3.16
N THR A 193 -15.89 24.63 -2.03
CA THR A 193 -15.70 23.95 -0.73
C THR A 193 -16.96 23.20 -0.29
N VAL A 194 -18.13 23.78 -0.55
CA VAL A 194 -19.44 23.17 -0.27
C VAL A 194 -19.69 22.03 -1.24
N LEU A 195 -19.41 22.24 -2.53
CA LEU A 195 -19.55 21.20 -3.55
C LEU A 195 -18.69 19.98 -3.23
N VAL A 196 -17.41 20.17 -2.89
CA VAL A 196 -16.50 19.09 -2.47
C VAL A 196 -17.07 18.29 -1.31
N ARG A 197 -17.61 18.97 -0.30
CA ARG A 197 -18.24 18.30 0.85
C ARG A 197 -19.45 17.48 0.42
N ARG A 198 -20.32 18.04 -0.43
CA ARG A 198 -21.50 17.31 -0.95
C ARG A 198 -21.11 16.07 -1.74
N ILE A 199 -20.11 16.16 -2.61
CA ILE A 199 -19.61 14.99 -3.33
C ILE A 199 -19.02 13.96 -2.36
N ALA A 200 -18.27 14.38 -1.34
CA ALA A 200 -17.74 13.47 -0.34
C ALA A 200 -18.84 12.77 0.50
N GLU A 201 -19.92 13.48 0.82
CA GLU A 201 -21.11 12.91 1.47
C GLU A 201 -21.77 11.84 0.58
N VAL A 202 -22.01 12.14 -0.71
CA VAL A 202 -22.59 11.17 -1.67
C VAL A 202 -21.74 9.90 -1.74
N VAL A 203 -20.42 10.03 -1.83
CA VAL A 203 -19.49 8.88 -1.86
C VAL A 203 -19.52 8.10 -0.55
N ALA A 204 -19.52 8.81 0.59
CA ALA A 204 -19.54 8.17 1.90
C ALA A 204 -20.84 7.39 2.11
N ASP A 205 -22.00 8.01 1.83
CA ASP A 205 -23.31 7.40 2.01
C ASP A 205 -23.50 6.17 1.11
N HIS A 206 -23.00 6.22 -0.13
CA HIS A 206 -23.03 5.07 -1.05
C HIS A 206 -22.14 3.91 -0.60
N MET A 207 -20.95 4.21 -0.03
CA MET A 207 -19.91 3.23 0.27
C MET A 207 -19.80 2.86 1.76
N GLY A 208 -20.93 2.77 2.45
CA GLY A 208 -21.02 2.21 3.80
C GLY A 208 -21.00 3.23 4.94
N GLY A 209 -21.03 4.52 4.62
CA GLY A 209 -21.17 5.64 5.55
C GLY A 209 -19.89 6.01 6.30
N PRO A 210 -20.02 6.73 7.42
CA PRO A 210 -18.91 7.08 8.29
C PRO A 210 -18.20 5.85 8.87
N VAL A 211 -16.87 5.86 8.83
CA VAL A 211 -16.03 4.73 9.28
C VAL A 211 -15.55 4.99 10.70
N ILE A 212 -15.98 4.15 11.64
CA ILE A 212 -15.56 4.22 13.06
C ILE A 212 -14.36 3.30 13.31
N ASP A 213 -14.39 2.10 12.73
CA ASP A 213 -13.31 1.11 12.83
C ASP A 213 -12.93 0.64 11.42
N ALA A 214 -11.67 0.86 11.06
CA ALA A 214 -11.12 0.48 9.76
C ALA A 214 -11.05 -1.05 9.58
N ASN A 215 -10.78 -1.80 10.64
CA ASN A 215 -10.69 -3.26 10.57
C ASN A 215 -12.06 -3.87 10.30
N GLU A 216 -13.09 -3.38 10.99
CA GLU A 216 -14.47 -3.78 10.74
C GLU A 216 -14.88 -3.49 9.30
N MET A 217 -14.52 -2.32 8.77
CA MET A 217 -14.80 -1.98 7.38
C MET A 217 -14.10 -2.93 6.39
N ILE A 218 -12.84 -3.29 6.65
CA ILE A 218 -12.09 -4.28 5.86
C ILE A 218 -12.78 -5.64 5.91
N THR A 219 -13.19 -6.12 7.10
CA THR A 219 -13.88 -7.41 7.25
C THR A 219 -15.22 -7.42 6.49
N ARG A 220 -15.99 -6.34 6.58
CA ARG A 220 -17.26 -6.21 5.85
C ARG A 220 -17.05 -6.17 4.34
N TRP A 221 -16.04 -5.41 3.88
CA TRP A 221 -15.67 -5.37 2.46
C TRP A 221 -15.26 -6.75 1.95
N LEU A 222 -14.34 -7.44 2.63
CA LEU A 222 -13.86 -8.76 2.23
C LEU A 222 -15.02 -9.76 2.13
N SER A 223 -15.89 -9.76 3.14
CA SER A 223 -17.06 -10.63 3.15
C SER A 223 -17.98 -10.36 1.95
N LYS A 224 -18.30 -9.08 1.68
CA LYS A 224 -19.23 -8.70 0.60
C LYS A 224 -18.63 -8.89 -0.79
N SER A 225 -17.35 -8.56 -0.97
CA SER A 225 -16.63 -8.73 -2.24
C SER A 225 -16.45 -10.21 -2.60
N ILE A 226 -16.16 -11.09 -1.64
CA ILE A 226 -16.10 -12.55 -1.90
C ILE A 226 -17.48 -13.08 -2.27
N GLU A 227 -18.53 -12.68 -1.56
CA GLU A 227 -19.92 -13.04 -1.89
C GLU A 227 -20.29 -12.61 -3.31
N GLN A 228 -20.04 -11.36 -3.68
CA GLN A 228 -20.33 -10.82 -5.01
C GLN A 228 -19.52 -11.51 -6.10
N ARG A 229 -18.20 -11.66 -5.92
CA ARG A 229 -17.32 -12.31 -6.90
C ARG A 229 -17.65 -13.79 -7.11
N THR A 230 -18.00 -14.50 -6.03
CA THR A 230 -18.40 -15.91 -6.11
C THR A 230 -19.77 -16.09 -6.76
N SER A 231 -20.76 -15.26 -6.42
CA SER A 231 -22.12 -15.35 -6.97
C SER A 231 -22.19 -15.02 -8.46
N HIS A 232 -21.41 -14.05 -8.91
CA HIS A 232 -21.36 -13.63 -10.32
C HIS A 232 -20.24 -14.33 -11.11
N GLN A 233 -19.44 -15.18 -10.44
CA GLN A 233 -18.28 -15.87 -11.01
C GLN A 233 -17.34 -14.93 -11.78
N THR A 234 -17.02 -13.78 -11.18
CA THR A 234 -16.16 -12.75 -11.80
C THR A 234 -15.29 -12.07 -10.77
N SER A 235 -14.07 -11.67 -11.16
CA SER A 235 -13.22 -10.77 -10.37
C SER A 235 -13.51 -9.28 -10.61
N LEU A 236 -14.41 -8.98 -11.55
CA LEU A 236 -14.67 -7.65 -12.07
C LEU A 236 -15.90 -7.05 -11.38
N LEU A 237 -15.69 -5.96 -10.65
CA LEU A 237 -16.70 -5.23 -9.89
C LEU A 237 -16.87 -3.83 -10.48
N HIS A 238 -18.11 -3.47 -10.75
CA HIS A 238 -18.46 -2.10 -11.13
C HIS A 238 -18.34 -1.18 -9.92
N ILE A 239 -17.72 -0.01 -10.08
CA ILE A 239 -17.47 0.94 -8.98
C ILE A 239 -18.75 1.34 -8.23
N GLY A 240 -19.87 1.51 -8.95
CA GLY A 240 -21.17 1.84 -8.38
C GLY A 240 -21.86 0.67 -7.67
N SER A 241 -21.45 -0.57 -7.90
CA SER A 241 -21.96 -1.75 -7.18
C SER A 241 -21.28 -2.01 -5.84
N ILE A 242 -20.28 -1.19 -5.48
CA ILE A 242 -19.53 -1.29 -4.21
C ILE A 242 -20.28 -0.51 -3.12
N GLU A 243 -21.07 -1.23 -2.32
CA GLU A 243 -21.84 -0.66 -1.20
C GLU A 243 -20.99 -0.44 0.06
N ILE A 244 -19.83 -1.11 0.19
CA ILE A 244 -18.92 -1.02 1.34
C ILE A 244 -17.51 -0.80 0.81
N GLY A 245 -17.06 0.45 0.72
CA GLY A 245 -15.83 0.80 0.02
C GLY A 245 -14.66 1.12 0.95
N LEU A 246 -13.48 0.55 0.68
CA LEU A 246 -12.24 0.99 1.32
C LEU A 246 -11.81 2.38 0.83
N SER A 247 -10.77 2.94 1.45
CA SER A 247 -10.14 4.22 1.07
C SER A 247 -9.95 4.33 -0.45
N ARG A 248 -9.40 3.29 -1.09
CA ARG A 248 -9.15 3.21 -2.53
C ARG A 248 -10.40 3.28 -3.41
N HIS A 249 -11.48 2.61 -3.01
CA HIS A 249 -12.76 2.67 -3.73
C HIS A 249 -13.38 4.05 -3.61
N ARG A 250 -13.40 4.58 -2.39
CA ARG A 250 -13.98 5.89 -2.09
C ARG A 250 -13.22 7.00 -2.81
N ALA A 251 -11.88 6.94 -2.83
CA ALA A 251 -11.06 7.92 -3.51
C ALA A 251 -11.21 7.87 -5.04
N LEU A 252 -11.34 6.67 -5.61
CA LEU A 252 -11.61 6.51 -7.04
C LEU A 252 -13.00 7.05 -7.41
N LEU A 253 -14.05 6.69 -6.67
CA LEU A 253 -15.40 7.22 -6.92
C LEU A 253 -15.45 8.74 -6.75
N PHE A 254 -14.81 9.28 -5.71
CA PHE A 254 -14.71 10.73 -5.52
C PHE A 254 -14.01 11.39 -6.72
N LYS A 255 -12.89 10.82 -7.21
CA LYS A 255 -12.19 11.33 -8.40
C LYS A 255 -13.12 11.36 -9.62
N ILE A 256 -13.87 10.29 -9.85
CA ILE A 256 -14.83 10.20 -10.96
C ILE A 256 -15.88 11.32 -10.87
N LEU A 257 -16.54 11.46 -9.72
CA LEU A 257 -17.56 12.49 -9.53
C LEU A 257 -16.97 13.91 -9.59
N ALA A 258 -15.77 14.12 -9.04
CA ALA A 258 -15.04 15.37 -9.13
C ALA A 258 -14.74 15.77 -10.58
N ASP A 259 -14.34 14.83 -11.43
CA ASP A 259 -14.03 15.06 -12.84
C ASP A 259 -15.27 15.47 -13.66
N ILE A 260 -16.45 14.94 -13.27
CA ILE A 260 -17.75 15.27 -13.86
C ILE A 260 -18.14 16.71 -13.51
N VAL A 261 -18.08 17.09 -12.22
CA VAL A 261 -18.50 18.43 -11.77
C VAL A 261 -17.41 19.50 -11.91
N GLY A 262 -16.21 19.12 -12.37
CA GLY A 262 -15.12 20.04 -12.65
C GLY A 262 -14.31 20.48 -11.43
N ILE A 263 -14.30 19.70 -10.34
CA ILE A 263 -13.41 19.95 -9.19
C ILE A 263 -11.98 19.56 -9.58
N PRO A 264 -10.98 20.47 -9.45
CA PRO A 264 -9.58 20.12 -9.66
C PRO A 264 -9.08 19.15 -8.58
N CYS A 265 -8.96 17.87 -8.96
CA CYS A 265 -8.66 16.78 -8.04
C CYS A 265 -7.58 15.86 -8.61
N LYS A 266 -6.57 15.56 -7.78
CA LYS A 266 -5.54 14.56 -8.05
C LYS A 266 -5.84 13.30 -7.23
N LEU A 267 -5.76 12.12 -7.83
CA LEU A 267 -5.87 10.83 -7.12
C LEU A 267 -4.47 10.27 -6.93
N VAL A 268 -4.13 9.83 -5.72
CA VAL A 268 -2.84 9.21 -5.41
C VAL A 268 -3.05 7.95 -4.58
N LYS A 269 -2.25 6.90 -4.82
CA LYS A 269 -2.22 5.67 -4.02
C LYS A 269 -0.82 5.35 -3.51
N GLY A 270 -0.73 4.52 -2.49
CA GLY A 270 0.53 4.04 -1.95
C GLY A 270 1.02 4.76 -0.70
N SER A 271 1.93 4.07 -0.02
CA SER A 271 2.45 4.43 1.32
C SER A 271 3.13 5.80 1.36
N HIS A 272 3.64 6.31 0.25
CA HIS A 272 4.21 7.66 0.17
C HIS A 272 3.24 8.77 0.57
N TYR A 273 1.94 8.57 0.36
CA TYR A 273 0.91 9.58 0.65
C TYR A 273 0.08 9.23 1.88
N THR A 274 -0.10 7.94 2.16
CA THR A 274 -1.07 7.45 3.15
C THR A 274 -0.42 6.70 4.31
N GLY A 275 0.84 6.29 4.18
CA GLY A 275 1.51 5.36 5.09
C GLY A 275 1.13 3.89 4.89
N VAL A 276 0.18 3.59 4.00
CA VAL A 276 -0.33 2.24 3.71
C VAL A 276 -0.29 1.98 2.20
N GLU A 277 0.32 0.89 1.76
CA GLU A 277 0.56 0.62 0.33
C GLU A 277 -0.72 0.55 -0.51
N ASP A 278 -1.80 0.03 0.06
CA ASP A 278 -3.07 -0.18 -0.65
C ASP A 278 -4.07 0.98 -0.49
N ASP A 279 -3.71 2.02 0.27
CA ASP A 279 -4.60 3.16 0.46
C ASP A 279 -4.48 4.17 -0.69
N ALA A 280 -5.59 4.88 -0.96
CA ALA A 280 -5.62 6.00 -1.87
C ALA A 280 -6.36 7.21 -1.29
N ILE A 281 -5.95 8.41 -1.71
CA ILE A 281 -6.54 9.69 -1.29
C ILE A 281 -6.67 10.64 -2.48
N ASN A 282 -7.54 11.63 -2.31
CA ASN A 282 -7.70 12.74 -3.26
C ASN A 282 -7.07 14.03 -2.71
N ILE A 283 -6.31 14.72 -3.54
CA ILE A 283 -5.75 16.04 -3.24
C ILE A 283 -6.49 17.07 -4.09
N ILE A 284 -7.20 17.97 -3.42
CA ILE A 284 -8.05 18.98 -4.07
C ILE A 284 -7.32 20.31 -4.09
N LYS A 285 -7.28 20.96 -5.26
CA LYS A 285 -6.75 22.31 -5.38
C LYS A 285 -7.88 23.31 -5.14
N MET A 286 -7.79 24.05 -4.03
CA MET A 286 -8.68 25.16 -3.73
C MET A 286 -8.05 26.46 -4.23
N ASP A 287 -8.80 27.26 -4.98
CA ASP A 287 -8.37 28.62 -5.29
C ASP A 287 -8.51 29.48 -4.05
N ASP A 288 -7.39 29.93 -3.48
CA ASP A 288 -7.35 30.88 -2.36
C ASP A 288 -7.78 32.27 -2.88
N LYS A 289 -9.07 32.45 -3.15
CA LYS A 289 -9.64 33.79 -3.32
C LYS A 289 -9.76 34.43 -1.94
N ARG A 290 -8.62 34.85 -1.36
CA ARG A 290 -8.61 35.92 -0.37
C ARG A 290 -9.19 37.16 -1.05
N LYS A 291 -10.47 37.40 -0.81
CA LYS A 291 -11.10 38.70 -1.02
C LYS A 291 -11.07 39.45 0.29
#